data_AF-A0A2K8NZI5-F1
#
_entry.id   AF-A0A2K8NZI5-F1
#
_cell.length_a   1.000
_cell.length_b   1.000
_cell.length_c   1.000
_cell.angle_alpha   90.00
_cell.angle_beta   90.00
_cell.angle_gamma   90.00
#
_symmetry.space_group_name_H-M   'P 1'
#
loop_
_entity.id
_entity.type
_entity.pdbx_description
1 polymer ?
#
loop_
_entity_poly.entity_id
_entity_poly.type
_entity_poly.pdbx_seq_one_letter_code
_entity_poly.pdbx_strand_id
1 'polypeptide(L)'
;MNNEIEIDFLEPSLAIIISSLENIETELKSNDHLTKILDQLNEVEEINELSKILANFKKLEKELLSQIKALKYKEEFDIICDLQIASAMSNYLGSDKFLFKFTDSLEARAQAKELIITQENILEIYKEEIILQINKIYTEAILKFKNVFNNDHEFMKVLKIAAEENNLNDLREASKLLVNILKIERTIDDVKKYELLEVLNKAESLVNLIDIWSQYEMDFEEE
;
A
#
# COMPACT_ATOMS: atom_id res chain seq x y z
N MET A 1 -0.31 13.55 -29.09
CA MET A 1 0.19 14.15 -27.83
C MET A 1 0.87 13.01 -27.08
N ASN A 2 2.06 13.24 -26.55
CA ASN A 2 2.75 12.25 -25.74
C ASN A 2 1.86 11.98 -24.51
N ASN A 3 1.48 10.73 -24.31
CA ASN A 3 0.85 10.31 -23.07
C ASN A 3 1.95 10.25 -22.01
N GLU A 4 2.15 11.36 -21.31
CA GLU A 4 2.79 11.32 -20.01
C GLU A 4 1.71 10.83 -19.04
N ILE A 5 1.99 9.78 -18.29
CA ILE A 5 1.23 9.45 -17.09
C ILE A 5 1.29 10.71 -16.23
N GLU A 6 0.18 11.43 -16.10
CA GLU A 6 0.11 12.60 -15.25
C GLU A 6 0.39 12.15 -13.81
N ILE A 7 1.29 12.87 -13.13
CA ILE A 7 1.60 12.62 -11.72
C ILE A 7 0.34 12.65 -10.88
N ASP A 8 -0.65 13.44 -11.29
CA ASP A 8 -2.01 13.54 -10.77
C ASP A 8 -2.66 12.16 -10.55
N PHE A 9 -2.42 11.18 -11.44
CA PHE A 9 -2.94 9.82 -11.25
C PHE A 9 -2.20 9.03 -10.16
N LEU A 10 -0.92 9.34 -9.94
CA LEU A 10 -0.05 8.74 -8.95
C LEU A 10 -0.07 9.46 -7.60
N GLU A 11 -0.62 10.68 -7.55
CA GLU A 11 -0.71 11.51 -6.35
C GLU A 11 -1.33 10.76 -5.16
N PRO A 12 -2.41 9.96 -5.32
CA PRO A 12 -2.96 9.20 -4.21
C PRO A 12 -2.00 8.16 -3.65
N SER A 13 -1.19 7.53 -4.50
CA SER A 13 -0.13 6.62 -4.04
C SER A 13 0.98 7.39 -3.32
N LEU A 14 1.32 8.58 -3.81
CA LEU A 14 2.31 9.46 -3.20
C LEU A 14 1.86 9.96 -1.82
N ALA A 15 0.58 10.36 -1.70
CA ALA A 15 -0.05 10.79 -0.46
C ALA A 15 -0.02 9.70 0.62
N ILE A 16 -0.21 8.43 0.24
CA ILE A 16 -0.08 7.29 1.17
C ILE A 16 1.35 7.18 1.70
N ILE A 17 2.35 7.31 0.81
CA ILE A 17 3.75 7.25 1.20
C ILE A 17 4.06 8.41 2.14
N ILE A 18 3.72 9.64 1.76
CA ILE A 18 4.00 10.86 2.54
C ILE A 18 3.36 10.77 3.93
N SER A 19 2.04 10.55 4.00
CA SER A 19 1.32 10.48 5.28
C SER A 19 1.87 9.38 6.22
N SER A 20 2.21 8.22 5.67
CA SER A 20 2.82 7.14 6.45
C SER A 20 4.21 7.53 6.97
N LEU A 21 5.02 8.21 6.14
CA LEU A 21 6.35 8.67 6.53
C LEU A 21 6.32 9.82 7.54
N GLU A 22 5.34 10.72 7.47
CA GLU A 22 5.10 11.80 8.43
C GLU A 22 4.74 11.25 9.82
N ASN A 23 3.91 10.21 9.88
CA ASN A 23 3.61 9.50 11.13
C ASN A 23 4.89 8.93 11.76
N ILE A 24 5.73 8.27 10.95
CA ILE A 24 7.03 7.72 11.41
C ILE A 24 7.95 8.84 11.91
N GLU A 25 8.03 9.95 11.18
CA GLU A 25 8.88 11.09 11.55
C GLU A 25 8.46 11.70 12.89
N THR A 26 7.15 11.87 13.09
CA THR A 26 6.55 12.38 14.32
C THR A 26 6.95 11.53 15.51
N GLU A 27 6.85 10.20 15.37
CA GLU A 27 7.14 9.25 16.43
C GLU A 27 8.65 9.08 16.70
N LEU A 28 9.49 9.15 15.67
CA LEU A 28 10.95 9.11 15.81
C LEU A 28 11.55 10.43 16.32
N LYS A 29 10.75 11.49 16.46
CA LYS A 29 11.16 12.83 16.91
C LYS A 29 12.22 13.46 16.00
N SER A 30 11.94 13.44 14.70
CA SER A 30 12.74 13.99 13.60
C SER A 30 14.00 13.18 13.25
N ASN A 31 14.07 12.76 11.98
CA ASN A 31 15.22 12.08 11.38
C ASN A 31 15.61 12.83 10.12
N ASP A 32 16.77 13.50 10.11
CA ASP A 32 17.21 14.39 9.02
C ASP A 32 17.20 13.73 7.62
N HIS A 33 17.39 12.41 7.53
CA HIS A 33 17.30 11.70 6.25
C HIS A 33 15.86 11.47 5.82
N LEU A 34 14.97 11.17 6.77
CA LEU A 34 13.54 11.03 6.52
C LEU A 34 12.92 12.38 6.14
N THR A 35 13.24 13.45 6.88
CA THR A 35 12.79 14.82 6.59
C THR A 35 13.13 15.22 5.16
N LYS A 36 14.37 14.98 4.73
CA LYS A 36 14.79 15.28 3.35
C LYS A 36 14.03 14.48 2.30
N ILE A 37 13.68 13.23 2.60
CA ILE A 37 12.87 12.42 1.67
C ILE A 37 11.45 12.97 1.60
N LEU A 38 10.86 13.32 2.74
CA LEU A 38 9.53 13.94 2.81
C LEU A 38 9.49 15.26 2.03
N ASP A 39 10.46 16.15 2.25
CA ASP A 39 10.59 17.41 1.49
C ASP A 39 10.67 17.14 -0.02
N GLN A 40 11.50 16.17 -0.43
CA GLN A 40 11.63 15.79 -1.85
C GLN A 40 10.35 15.17 -2.43
N LEU A 41 9.60 14.38 -1.66
CA LEU A 41 8.35 13.79 -2.11
C LEU A 41 7.25 14.85 -2.26
N ASN A 42 7.21 15.86 -1.39
CA ASN A 42 6.23 16.95 -1.47
C ASN A 42 6.45 17.88 -2.67
N GLU A 43 7.68 17.96 -3.19
CA GLU A 43 8.06 18.84 -4.30
C GLU A 43 8.26 18.10 -5.64
N VAL A 44 7.98 16.80 -5.71
CA VAL A 44 8.31 15.99 -6.90
C VAL A 44 7.36 16.25 -8.07
N GLU A 45 7.91 16.70 -9.20
CA GLU A 45 7.15 16.99 -10.42
C GLU A 45 7.54 16.08 -11.60
N GLU A 46 8.55 15.21 -11.46
CA GLU A 46 9.00 14.32 -12.54
C GLU A 46 9.09 12.85 -12.10
N ILE A 47 8.59 11.93 -12.93
CA ILE A 47 8.62 10.47 -12.69
C ILE A 47 10.07 9.95 -12.49
N ASN A 48 11.03 10.51 -13.23
CA ASN A 48 12.44 10.14 -13.11
C ASN A 48 13.04 10.55 -11.77
N GLU A 49 12.58 11.68 -11.21
CA GLU A 49 12.99 12.14 -9.88
C GLU A 49 12.30 11.33 -8.80
N LEU A 50 11.00 11.08 -8.92
CA LEU A 50 10.24 10.20 -8.05
C LEU A 50 10.92 8.83 -7.90
N SER A 51 11.32 8.23 -9.02
CA SER A 51 12.03 6.94 -9.02
C SER A 51 13.33 6.97 -8.20
N LYS A 52 14.08 8.08 -8.25
CA LYS A 52 15.32 8.25 -7.45
C LYS A 52 15.00 8.42 -5.97
N ILE A 53 13.97 9.20 -5.64
CA ILE A 53 13.53 9.45 -4.27
C ILE A 53 13.07 8.14 -3.62
N LEU A 54 12.20 7.38 -4.29
CA LEU A 54 11.74 6.07 -3.83
C LEU A 54 12.90 5.06 -3.65
N ALA A 55 13.89 5.10 -4.54
CA ALA A 55 15.09 4.27 -4.40
C ALA A 55 15.94 4.66 -3.18
N ASN A 56 15.96 5.94 -2.79
CA ASN A 56 16.64 6.40 -1.59
C ASN A 56 15.86 6.03 -0.32
N PHE A 57 14.53 6.18 -0.33
CA PHE A 57 13.66 5.69 0.74
C PHE A 57 13.88 4.19 1.02
N LYS A 58 13.94 3.37 -0.03
CA LYS A 58 14.20 1.93 0.12
C LYS A 58 15.54 1.60 0.78
N LYS A 59 16.56 2.45 0.63
CA LYS A 59 17.84 2.29 1.33
C LYS A 59 17.72 2.65 2.82
N LEU A 60 16.87 3.63 3.14
CA LEU A 60 16.63 4.10 4.50
C LEU A 60 15.72 3.16 5.31
N GLU A 61 14.88 2.36 4.66
CA GLU A 61 13.90 1.46 5.29
C GLU A 61 14.49 0.59 6.42
N LYS A 62 15.67 0.00 6.19
CA LYS A 62 16.34 -0.85 7.21
C LYS A 62 16.76 -0.07 8.44
N GLU A 63 17.20 1.17 8.24
CA GLU A 63 17.59 2.06 9.33
C GLU A 63 16.36 2.46 10.14
N LEU A 64 15.28 2.89 9.48
CA LEU A 64 14.02 3.25 10.14
C LEU A 64 13.46 2.08 10.93
N LEU A 65 13.43 0.87 10.36
CA LEU A 65 12.95 -0.32 11.07
C LEU A 65 13.77 -0.58 12.34
N SER A 66 15.09 -0.37 12.29
CA SER A 66 15.94 -0.52 13.48
C SER A 66 15.66 0.55 14.53
N GLN A 67 15.41 1.79 14.11
CA GLN A 67 15.08 2.89 15.03
C GLN A 67 13.72 2.65 15.68
N ILE A 68 12.70 2.27 14.91
CA ILE A 68 11.35 1.98 15.38
C ILE A 68 11.37 0.85 16.43
N LYS A 69 12.08 -0.25 16.16
CA LYS A 69 12.23 -1.36 17.13
C LYS A 69 13.00 -0.98 18.41
N ALA A 70 13.79 0.10 18.38
CA ALA A 70 14.50 0.59 19.56
C ALA A 70 13.59 1.39 20.50
N LEU A 71 12.44 1.85 20.02
CA LEU A 71 11.50 2.68 20.76
C LEU A 71 10.82 1.95 21.94
N LYS A 72 10.59 0.64 21.82
CA LYS A 72 10.05 -0.24 22.89
C LYS A 72 8.77 0.27 23.56
N TYR A 73 7.85 0.86 22.80
CA TYR A 73 6.53 1.27 23.32
C TYR A 73 5.37 0.69 22.53
N LYS A 74 4.16 0.90 23.07
CA LYS A 74 2.90 0.26 22.65
C LYS A 74 2.56 0.45 21.16
N GLU A 75 3.09 1.49 20.54
CA GLU A 75 2.74 1.90 19.17
C GLU A 75 3.80 1.43 18.16
N GLU A 76 4.85 0.71 18.59
CA GLU A 76 5.86 0.11 17.69
C GLU A 76 5.20 -0.66 16.53
N PHE A 77 4.14 -1.42 16.84
CA PHE A 77 3.41 -2.18 15.84
C PHE A 77 2.75 -1.28 14.78
N ASP A 78 2.16 -0.16 15.21
CA ASP A 78 1.47 0.76 14.32
C ASP A 78 2.47 1.53 13.44
N ILE A 79 3.61 1.94 13.99
CA ILE A 79 4.67 2.61 13.23
C ILE A 79 5.33 1.66 12.22
N ILE A 80 5.46 0.37 12.57
CA ILE A 80 5.90 -0.65 11.62
C ILE A 80 4.86 -0.83 10.51
N CYS A 81 3.56 -0.73 10.81
CA CYS A 81 2.53 -0.73 9.77
C CYS A 81 2.75 0.41 8.78
N ASP A 82 2.91 1.64 9.28
CA ASP A 82 3.16 2.82 8.45
C ASP A 82 4.38 2.62 7.54
N LEU A 83 5.51 2.12 8.09
CA LEU A 83 6.72 1.88 7.31
C LEU A 83 6.49 0.84 6.21
N GLN A 84 5.78 -0.24 6.52
CA GLN A 84 5.51 -1.32 5.57
C GLN A 84 4.48 -0.91 4.51
N ILE A 85 3.50 -0.07 4.85
CA ILE A 85 2.55 0.52 3.90
C ILE A 85 3.28 1.44 2.93
N ALA A 86 4.12 2.36 3.45
CA ALA A 86 4.95 3.23 2.61
C ALA A 86 5.87 2.42 1.69
N SER A 87 6.52 1.37 2.20
CA SER A 87 7.39 0.49 1.39
C SER A 87 6.59 -0.30 0.34
N ALA A 88 5.42 -0.82 0.69
CA ALA A 88 4.55 -1.52 -0.27
C ALA A 88 4.13 -0.58 -1.41
N MET A 89 3.63 0.60 -1.08
CA MET A 89 3.19 1.58 -2.08
C MET A 89 4.35 2.08 -2.95
N SER A 90 5.51 2.35 -2.36
CA SER A 90 6.74 2.67 -3.10
C SER A 90 7.12 1.56 -4.09
N ASN A 91 6.96 0.29 -3.70
CA ASN A 91 7.22 -0.84 -4.59
C ASN A 91 6.14 -0.99 -5.67
N TYR A 92 4.93 -0.49 -5.49
CA TYR A 92 3.88 -0.49 -6.52
C TYR A 92 4.03 0.66 -7.52
N LEU A 93 4.62 1.78 -7.09
CA LEU A 93 5.02 2.91 -7.93
C LEU A 93 6.32 2.68 -8.74
N GLY A 94 6.90 1.48 -8.72
CA GLY A 94 8.01 1.18 -9.63
C GLY A 94 7.51 1.10 -11.08
N SER A 95 8.24 1.66 -12.05
CA SER A 95 7.85 1.66 -13.47
C SER A 95 7.53 0.26 -14.05
N ASP A 96 8.18 -0.79 -13.54
CA ASP A 96 7.96 -2.18 -13.95
C ASP A 96 6.81 -2.89 -13.19
N LYS A 97 6.04 -2.16 -12.40
CA LYS A 97 5.10 -2.72 -11.41
C LYS A 97 3.67 -2.54 -11.86
N PHE A 98 2.77 -3.19 -11.13
CA PHE A 98 1.42 -3.42 -11.62
C PHE A 98 0.64 -2.12 -11.83
N LEU A 99 0.76 -1.11 -10.95
CA LEU A 99 0.06 0.17 -11.11
C LEU A 99 0.44 0.83 -12.44
N PHE A 100 1.73 1.09 -12.65
CA PHE A 100 2.24 1.65 -13.91
C PHE A 100 1.88 0.82 -15.14
N LYS A 101 2.11 -0.51 -15.09
CA LYS A 101 1.80 -1.39 -16.23
C LYS A 101 0.31 -1.44 -16.55
N PHE A 102 -0.54 -1.34 -15.54
CA PHE A 102 -1.97 -1.34 -15.72
C PHE A 102 -2.43 0.00 -16.32
N THR A 103 -1.89 1.13 -15.85
CA THR A 103 -2.09 2.45 -16.47
C THR A 103 -1.71 2.43 -17.95
N ASP A 104 -0.49 1.99 -18.29
CA ASP A 104 -0.01 1.89 -19.66
C ASP A 104 -0.92 1.01 -20.54
N SER A 105 -1.37 -0.12 -19.98
CA SER A 105 -2.26 -1.05 -20.67
C SER A 105 -3.64 -0.45 -20.94
N LEU A 106 -4.18 0.32 -20.00
CA LEU A 106 -5.46 1.00 -20.17
C LEU A 106 -5.37 2.07 -21.27
N GLU A 107 -4.33 2.88 -21.24
CA GLU A 107 -4.09 3.88 -22.28
C GLU A 107 -3.94 3.26 -23.67
N ALA A 108 -3.16 2.18 -23.79
CA ALA A 108 -2.99 1.48 -25.07
C ALA A 108 -4.33 0.94 -25.61
N ARG A 109 -5.17 0.36 -24.75
CA ARG A 109 -6.51 -0.14 -25.13
C ARG A 109 -7.47 0.99 -25.51
N ALA A 110 -7.39 2.14 -24.85
CA ALA A 110 -8.14 3.33 -25.20
C ALA A 110 -7.73 3.89 -26.57
N GLN A 111 -6.42 4.00 -26.82
CA GLN A 111 -5.89 4.42 -28.13
C GLN A 111 -6.30 3.46 -29.26
N ALA A 112 -6.33 2.15 -28.97
CA ALA A 112 -6.81 1.12 -29.89
C ALA A 112 -8.34 1.10 -30.09
N LYS A 113 -9.10 1.92 -29.35
CA LYS A 113 -10.58 1.97 -29.33
C LYS A 113 -11.23 0.65 -28.89
N GLU A 114 -10.50 -0.17 -28.13
CA GLU A 114 -10.99 -1.43 -27.56
C GLU A 114 -11.74 -1.19 -26.23
N LEU A 115 -11.51 -0.04 -25.61
CA LEU A 115 -12.09 0.37 -24.35
C LEU A 115 -12.39 1.88 -24.42
N ILE A 116 -13.57 2.29 -23.97
CA ILE A 116 -13.87 3.71 -23.75
C ILE A 116 -13.54 3.99 -22.29
N ILE A 117 -12.49 4.76 -22.04
CA ILE A 117 -12.14 5.22 -20.70
C ILE A 117 -12.76 6.60 -20.50
N THR A 118 -13.53 6.74 -19.44
CA THR A 118 -14.07 8.00 -18.93
C THR A 118 -13.54 8.21 -17.51
N GLN A 119 -13.55 9.45 -17.01
CA GLN A 119 -13.26 9.70 -15.60
C GLN A 119 -14.19 8.86 -14.70
N GLU A 120 -15.48 8.79 -15.03
CA GLU A 120 -16.48 8.01 -14.28
C GLU A 120 -16.22 6.49 -14.21
N ASN A 121 -15.44 5.91 -15.15
CA ASN A 121 -15.24 4.46 -15.20
C ASN A 121 -13.82 4.00 -14.87
N ILE A 122 -12.85 4.90 -14.88
CA ILE A 122 -11.45 4.54 -14.64
C ILE A 122 -11.29 4.00 -13.23
N LEU A 123 -11.90 4.65 -12.22
CA LEU A 123 -11.83 4.20 -10.83
C LEU A 123 -12.43 2.81 -10.63
N GLU A 124 -13.60 2.53 -11.21
CA GLU A 124 -14.22 1.20 -11.11
C GLU A 124 -13.36 0.12 -11.79
N ILE A 125 -12.71 0.43 -12.92
CA ILE A 125 -11.75 -0.48 -13.57
C ILE A 125 -10.54 -0.74 -12.66
N TYR A 126 -9.98 0.28 -12.01
CA TYR A 126 -8.87 0.12 -11.07
C TYR A 126 -9.27 -0.66 -9.82
N LYS A 127 -10.47 -0.43 -9.31
CA LYS A 127 -11.04 -1.13 -8.16
C LYS A 127 -11.16 -2.63 -8.42
N GLU A 128 -11.66 -3.02 -9.59
CA GLU A 128 -11.70 -4.44 -9.99
C GLU A 128 -10.30 -5.05 -10.03
N GLU A 129 -9.32 -4.38 -10.63
CA GLU A 129 -7.95 -4.87 -10.69
C GLU A 129 -7.29 -4.94 -9.31
N ILE A 130 -7.51 -3.94 -8.45
CA ILE A 130 -6.99 -3.92 -7.09
C ILE A 130 -7.58 -5.05 -6.25
N ILE A 131 -8.88 -5.33 -6.36
CA ILE A 131 -9.51 -6.48 -5.71
C ILE A 131 -8.81 -7.79 -6.14
N LEU A 132 -8.53 -7.96 -7.42
CA LEU A 132 -7.79 -9.13 -7.92
C LEU A 132 -6.38 -9.24 -7.32
N GLN A 133 -5.66 -8.11 -7.21
CA GLN A 133 -4.33 -8.10 -6.60
C GLN A 133 -4.37 -8.40 -5.10
N ILE A 134 -5.35 -7.87 -4.36
CA ILE A 134 -5.54 -8.16 -2.93
C ILE A 134 -5.83 -9.66 -2.73
N ASN A 135 -6.75 -10.23 -3.50
CA ASN A 135 -7.09 -11.65 -3.41
C ASN A 135 -5.90 -12.55 -3.71
N LYS A 136 -5.06 -12.16 -4.68
CA LYS A 136 -3.80 -12.85 -4.96
C LYS A 136 -2.85 -12.80 -3.77
N ILE A 137 -2.67 -11.62 -3.16
CA ILE A 137 -1.83 -11.45 -1.95
C ILE A 137 -2.32 -12.37 -0.83
N TYR A 138 -3.63 -12.39 -0.55
CA TYR A 138 -4.19 -13.25 0.50
C TYR A 138 -4.09 -14.74 0.17
N THR A 139 -4.27 -15.12 -1.09
CA THR A 139 -4.07 -16.52 -1.53
C THR A 139 -2.63 -16.98 -1.32
N GLU A 140 -1.65 -16.14 -1.67
CA GLU A 140 -0.23 -16.41 -1.41
C GLU A 140 0.07 -16.44 0.10
N ALA A 141 -0.56 -15.55 0.87
CA ALA A 141 -0.43 -15.48 2.32
C ALA A 141 -0.93 -16.77 3.00
N ILE A 142 -2.05 -17.34 2.57
CA ILE A 142 -2.58 -18.61 3.09
C ILE A 142 -1.52 -19.71 2.99
N LEU A 143 -0.82 -19.80 1.86
CA LEU A 143 0.24 -20.78 1.64
C LEU A 143 1.46 -20.52 2.53
N LYS A 144 1.86 -19.26 2.69
CA LYS A 144 3.00 -18.83 3.53
C LYS A 144 2.71 -19.08 5.02
N PHE A 145 1.47 -18.92 5.46
CA PHE A 145 1.09 -18.87 6.87
C PHE A 145 0.59 -20.20 7.44
N LYS A 146 0.33 -21.20 6.59
CA LYS A 146 -0.15 -22.54 6.99
C LYS A 146 0.70 -23.27 8.04
N ASN A 147 1.99 -22.92 8.15
CA ASN A 147 2.92 -23.51 9.12
C ASN A 147 3.02 -22.70 10.43
N VAL A 148 2.41 -21.53 10.47
CA VAL A 148 2.40 -20.63 11.63
C VAL A 148 1.07 -20.73 12.36
N PHE A 149 -0.02 -20.70 11.61
CA PHE A 149 -1.36 -20.81 12.16
C PHE A 149 -2.03 -22.11 11.68
N ASN A 150 -2.69 -22.79 12.62
CA ASN A 150 -3.53 -23.93 12.29
C ASN A 150 -4.74 -23.48 11.47
N ASN A 151 -5.30 -24.37 10.63
CA ASN A 151 -6.47 -24.05 9.80
C ASN A 151 -7.70 -23.59 10.60
N ASP A 152 -7.82 -24.03 11.86
CA ASP A 152 -8.92 -23.66 12.75
C ASP A 152 -8.71 -22.34 13.49
N HIS A 153 -7.51 -21.76 13.37
CA HIS A 153 -7.19 -20.46 13.95
C HIS A 153 -8.03 -19.35 13.33
N GLU A 154 -8.50 -18.41 14.16
CA GLU A 154 -9.35 -17.30 13.71
C GLU A 154 -8.70 -16.49 12.59
N PHE A 155 -7.41 -16.17 12.74
CA PHE A 155 -6.62 -15.52 11.69
C PHE A 155 -6.70 -16.23 10.33
N MET A 156 -6.54 -17.57 10.30
CA MET A 156 -6.59 -18.33 9.04
C MET A 156 -7.99 -18.43 8.46
N LYS A 157 -9.04 -18.41 9.30
CA LYS A 157 -10.42 -18.39 8.85
C LYS A 157 -10.74 -17.07 8.16
N VAL A 158 -10.42 -15.94 8.80
CA VAL A 158 -10.62 -14.60 8.25
C VAL A 158 -9.84 -14.46 6.94
N LEU A 159 -8.57 -14.88 6.91
CA LEU A 159 -7.73 -14.76 5.71
C LEU A 159 -8.27 -15.55 4.51
N LYS A 160 -8.84 -16.74 4.75
CA LYS A 160 -9.46 -17.55 3.69
C LYS A 160 -10.72 -16.91 3.13
N ILE A 161 -11.56 -16.36 4.00
CA ILE A 161 -12.77 -15.63 3.57
C ILE A 161 -12.34 -14.42 2.74
N ALA A 162 -11.42 -13.61 3.27
CA ALA A 162 -10.91 -12.41 2.61
C ALA A 162 -10.32 -12.70 1.21
N ALA A 163 -9.67 -13.85 1.02
CA ALA A 163 -9.07 -14.21 -0.28
C ALA A 163 -10.11 -14.51 -1.39
N GLU A 164 -11.38 -14.67 -1.04
CA GLU A 164 -12.48 -14.95 -1.96
C GLU A 164 -13.45 -13.77 -2.11
N GLU A 165 -13.21 -12.66 -1.40
CA GLU A 165 -14.09 -11.50 -1.41
C GLU A 165 -13.95 -10.69 -2.69
N ASN A 166 -15.08 -10.16 -3.18
CA ASN A 166 -15.12 -9.31 -4.37
C ASN A 166 -15.63 -7.90 -4.07
N ASN A 167 -15.86 -7.60 -2.79
CA ASN A 167 -16.31 -6.30 -2.34
C ASN A 167 -15.18 -5.59 -1.59
N LEU A 168 -14.85 -4.37 -2.01
CA LEU A 168 -13.77 -3.60 -1.40
C LEU A 168 -14.03 -3.27 0.08
N ASN A 169 -15.28 -3.01 0.48
CA ASN A 169 -15.60 -2.74 1.87
C ASN A 169 -15.36 -3.97 2.75
N ASP A 170 -15.76 -5.15 2.27
CA ASP A 170 -15.52 -6.41 2.99
C ASP A 170 -14.01 -6.70 3.08
N LEU A 171 -13.26 -6.44 2.01
CA LEU A 171 -11.79 -6.52 2.03
C LEU A 171 -11.14 -5.52 3.00
N ARG A 172 -11.66 -4.29 3.09
CA ARG A 172 -11.20 -3.26 4.03
C ARG A 172 -11.39 -3.71 5.48
N GLU A 173 -12.58 -4.20 5.81
CA GLU A 173 -12.86 -4.71 7.15
C GLU A 173 -12.03 -5.96 7.47
N ALA A 174 -11.87 -6.87 6.50
CA ALA A 174 -11.04 -8.06 6.66
C ALA A 174 -9.57 -7.70 6.89
N SER A 175 -9.02 -6.73 6.15
CA SER A 175 -7.63 -6.28 6.29
C SER A 175 -7.38 -5.71 7.68
N LYS A 176 -8.22 -4.78 8.13
CA LYS A 176 -8.18 -4.23 9.49
C LYS A 176 -8.30 -5.31 10.56
N LEU A 177 -9.21 -6.27 10.38
CA LEU A 177 -9.39 -7.37 11.31
C LEU A 177 -8.15 -8.28 11.39
N LEU A 178 -7.55 -8.64 10.24
CA LEU A 178 -6.35 -9.46 10.18
C LEU A 178 -5.16 -8.79 10.89
N VAL A 179 -4.94 -7.49 10.64
CA VAL A 179 -3.89 -6.71 11.31
C VAL A 179 -4.13 -6.67 12.82
N ASN A 180 -5.38 -6.44 13.26
CA ASN A 180 -5.72 -6.39 14.67
C ASN A 180 -5.56 -7.75 15.37
N ILE A 181 -5.96 -8.85 14.74
CA ILE A 181 -5.74 -10.21 15.27
C ILE A 181 -4.23 -10.46 15.42
N LEU A 182 -3.44 -10.10 14.40
CA LEU A 182 -1.99 -10.28 14.43
C LEU A 182 -1.31 -9.44 15.51
N LYS A 183 -1.78 -8.20 15.72
CA LYS A 183 -1.29 -7.29 16.76
C LYS A 183 -1.41 -7.89 18.16
N ILE A 184 -2.55 -8.52 18.45
CA ILE A 184 -2.82 -9.11 19.77
C ILE A 184 -2.30 -10.54 19.94
N GLU A 185 -1.86 -11.17 18.85
CA GLU A 185 -1.32 -12.53 18.88
C GLU A 185 -0.02 -12.61 19.70
N ARG A 186 -0.01 -13.45 20.72
CA ARG A 186 1.11 -13.58 21.67
C ARG A 186 1.92 -14.85 21.49
N THR A 187 1.43 -15.81 20.70
CA THR A 187 2.10 -17.09 20.48
C THR A 187 3.18 -17.03 19.39
N ILE A 188 3.24 -15.93 18.66
CA ILE A 188 4.19 -15.67 17.58
C ILE A 188 5.21 -14.64 18.05
N ASP A 189 6.49 -14.92 17.82
CA ASP A 189 7.56 -13.96 18.11
C ASP A 189 7.49 -12.73 17.19
N ASP A 190 8.03 -11.61 17.65
CA ASP A 190 7.86 -10.33 16.95
C ASP A 190 8.50 -10.32 15.57
N VAL A 191 9.63 -11.01 15.36
CA VAL A 191 10.27 -11.09 14.04
C VAL A 191 9.32 -11.75 13.06
N LYS A 192 8.76 -12.91 13.45
CA LYS A 192 7.81 -13.60 12.60
C LYS A 192 6.55 -12.76 12.39
N LYS A 193 6.03 -12.13 13.44
CA LYS A 193 4.86 -11.24 13.37
C LYS A 193 5.04 -10.14 12.33
N TYR A 194 6.20 -9.47 12.31
CA TYR A 194 6.49 -8.41 11.33
C TYR A 194 6.60 -8.94 9.88
N GLU A 195 7.06 -10.18 9.66
CA GLU A 195 7.06 -10.81 8.33
C GLU A 195 5.65 -11.15 7.82
N LEU A 196 4.73 -11.46 8.74
CA LEU A 196 3.32 -11.72 8.40
C LEU A 196 2.62 -10.39 8.11
N LEU A 197 2.88 -9.40 8.95
CA LEU A 197 2.35 -8.04 8.86
C LEU A 197 2.73 -7.39 7.52
N GLU A 198 3.96 -7.59 7.04
CA GLU A 198 4.40 -7.05 5.74
C GLU A 198 3.55 -7.56 4.56
N VAL A 199 2.99 -8.77 4.66
CA VAL A 199 2.10 -9.31 3.63
C VAL A 199 0.72 -8.69 3.74
N LEU A 200 0.21 -8.51 4.96
CA LEU A 200 -1.09 -7.86 5.19
C LEU A 200 -1.06 -6.39 4.74
N ASN A 201 0.00 -5.66 5.07
CA ASN A 201 0.14 -4.26 4.72
C ASN A 201 0.28 -4.00 3.21
N LYS A 202 0.68 -5.01 2.43
CA LYS A 202 0.59 -4.94 0.97
C LYS A 202 -0.87 -4.85 0.51
N ALA A 203 -1.75 -5.68 1.07
CA ALA A 203 -3.18 -5.60 0.79
C ALA A 203 -3.80 -4.30 1.33
N GLU A 204 -3.51 -3.93 2.58
CA GLU A 204 -3.98 -2.68 3.19
C GLU A 204 -3.59 -1.46 2.35
N SER A 205 -2.35 -1.40 1.85
CA SER A 205 -1.91 -0.27 1.02
C SER A 205 -2.73 -0.12 -0.27
N LEU A 206 -3.19 -1.23 -0.86
CA LEU A 206 -4.03 -1.20 -2.06
C LEU A 206 -5.48 -0.81 -1.75
N VAL A 207 -5.99 -1.22 -0.59
CA VAL A 207 -7.30 -0.75 -0.10
C VAL A 207 -7.25 0.76 0.12
N ASN A 208 -6.22 1.25 0.82
CA ASN A 208 -6.02 2.67 1.08
C ASN A 208 -5.91 3.48 -0.22
N LEU A 209 -5.31 2.92 -1.27
CA LEU A 209 -5.20 3.57 -2.57
C LEU A 209 -6.57 3.85 -3.20
N ILE A 210 -7.48 2.88 -3.21
CA ILE A 210 -8.85 3.12 -3.70
C ILE A 210 -9.58 4.13 -2.81
N ASP A 211 -9.41 4.03 -1.49
CA ASP A 211 -10.08 4.94 -0.54
C ASP A 211 -9.69 6.39 -0.80
N ILE A 212 -8.40 6.66 -1.06
CA ILE A 212 -7.93 8.01 -1.38
C ILE A 212 -8.37 8.41 -2.78
N TRP A 213 -8.24 7.57 -3.81
CA TRP A 213 -8.77 7.92 -5.15
C TRP A 213 -10.25 8.31 -5.11
N SER A 214 -11.05 7.59 -4.32
CA SER A 214 -12.48 7.88 -4.17
C SER A 214 -12.73 9.24 -3.49
N GLN A 215 -11.84 9.70 -2.62
CA GLN A 215 -11.93 11.02 -1.99
C GLN A 215 -11.57 12.13 -2.97
N TYR A 216 -10.51 11.94 -3.76
CA TYR A 216 -10.11 12.92 -4.78
C TYR A 216 -11.22 13.11 -5.83
N GLU A 217 -11.90 12.05 -6.28
CA GLU A 217 -13.03 12.19 -7.22
C GLU A 217 -14.20 13.02 -6.65
N MET A 218 -14.51 12.86 -5.35
CA MET A 218 -15.54 13.67 -4.71
C MET A 218 -15.18 15.15 -4.69
N ASP A 219 -13.91 15.49 -4.51
CA ASP A 219 -13.43 16.87 -4.50
C ASP A 219 -13.48 17.52 -5.90
N PHE A 220 -13.33 16.73 -6.99
CA PHE A 220 -13.48 17.21 -8.37
C PHE A 220 -14.93 17.45 -8.81
N GLU A 221 -15.92 16.78 -8.21
CA GLU A 221 -17.34 17.00 -8.50
C GLU A 221 -17.90 18.28 -7.84
N GLU A 222 -17.19 18.88 -6.87
CA GLU A 222 -17.61 20.09 -6.16
C GLU A 222 -17.03 21.41 -6.73
N GLU A 223 -16.20 21.37 -7.80
CA GLU A 223 -15.71 22.54 -8.57
C GLU A 223 -16.55 22.87 -9.83
#